data_AF-A0A2E4NI13-F1
#
_entry.id   AF-A0A2E4NI13-F1
#
_cell.length_a   1.000
_cell.length_b   1.000
_cell.length_c   1.000
_cell.angle_alpha   90.00
_cell.angle_beta   90.00
_cell.angle_gamma   90.00
#
_symmetry.space_group_name_H-M   'P 1'
#
loop_
_entity.id
_entity.type
_entity.pdbx_description
1 polymer ?
#
loop_
_entity_poly.entity_id
_entity_poly.type
_entity_poly.pdbx_seq_one_letter_code
_entity_poly.pdbx_strand_id
1 'polypeptide(L)' 'MKAGDLIRFWKPTEVFEYGAAGETTIGLLVEYHKWEKVATVMDNDGVIHRIRAEWCQKAGKKDQEVFDNHAKKKRSVV' A
#
# COMPACT_ATOMS: atom_id res chain seq x y z
N MET A 1 0.55 13.86 -0.86
CA MET A 1 1.26 12.78 -0.14
C MET A 1 2.73 12.91 -0.48
N LYS A 2 3.63 12.49 0.41
CA LYS A 2 5.09 12.53 0.22
C LYS A 2 5.69 11.13 0.42
N ALA A 3 6.87 10.89 -0.14
CA ALA A 3 7.62 9.67 0.13
C ALA A 3 7.78 9.46 1.65
N GLY A 4 7.61 8.22 2.09
CA GLY A 4 7.58 7.83 3.50
C GLY A 4 6.22 8.01 4.19
N ASP A 5 5.21 8.58 3.54
CA ASP A 5 3.85 8.55 4.07
C ASP A 5 3.32 7.11 4.04
N LEU A 6 2.64 6.70 5.11
CA LEU A 6 1.79 5.52 5.09
C LEU A 6 0.51 5.82 4.31
N ILE A 7 0.14 4.88 3.45
CA ILE A 7 -1.03 5.01 2.59
C ILE A 7 -1.84 3.71 2.60
N ARG A 8 -3.14 3.86 2.41
CA ARG A 8 -4.02 2.78 1.97
C ARG A 8 -4.02 2.75 0.45
N PHE A 9 -3.96 1.55 -0.09
CA PHE A 9 -4.05 1.36 -1.53
C PHE A 9 -4.77 0.08 -1.89
N TRP A 10 -5.35 0.07 -3.09
CA TRP A 10 -5.96 -1.13 -3.65
C TRP A 10 -4.88 -1.99 -4.31
N LYS A 11 -4.69 -3.20 -3.80
CA LYS A 11 -3.76 -4.22 -4.30
C LYS A 11 -4.56 -5.24 -5.11
N PRO A 12 -4.31 -5.38 -6.43
CA PRO A 12 -4.88 -6.49 -7.19
C PRO A 12 -4.26 -7.79 -6.67
N THR A 13 -5.10 -8.73 -6.23
CA THR A 13 -4.67 -10.05 -5.78
C THR A 13 -4.79 -11.08 -6.89
N GLU A 14 -5.83 -10.96 -7.73
CA GLU A 14 -6.09 -11.88 -8.84
C GLU A 14 -6.66 -11.12 -10.03
N VAL A 15 -6.18 -11.42 -11.24
CA VAL A 15 -6.66 -10.81 -12.49
C VAL A 15 -7.41 -11.88 -13.27
N PHE A 16 -8.69 -11.64 -13.54
CA PHE A 16 -9.57 -12.50 -14.32
C PHE A 16 -9.94 -11.84 -15.65
N GLU A 17 -10.49 -12.64 -16.57
CA GLU A 17 -10.92 -12.20 -17.91
C GLU A 17 -11.97 -11.07 -17.87
N TYR A 18 -12.76 -10.97 -16.78
CA TYR A 18 -13.83 -9.98 -16.62
C TYR A 18 -13.56 -8.93 -15.53
N GLY A 19 -12.36 -8.90 -14.94
CA GLY A 19 -12.01 -7.94 -13.90
C GLY A 19 -10.92 -8.44 -12.96
N ALA A 20 -10.49 -7.61 -12.02
CA ALA A 20 -9.49 -7.99 -11.03
C ALA A 20 -10.11 -7.98 -9.63
N ALA A 21 -9.92 -9.07 -8.89
CA ALA A 21 -10.14 -9.07 -7.45
C ALA A 21 -8.93 -8.43 -6.77
N GLY A 22 -9.19 -7.70 -5.69
CA GLY A 22 -8.16 -7.06 -4.93
C GLY A 22 -8.66 -6.64 -3.57
N GLU A 23 -7.71 -6.35 -2.70
CA GLU A 23 -7.98 -5.91 -1.34
C GLU A 23 -7.40 -4.53 -1.11
N THR A 24 -8.05 -3.78 -0.22
CA THR A 24 -7.47 -2.55 0.31
C THR A 24 -6.46 -2.93 1.37
N THR A 25 -5.21 -2.57 1.15
CA THR A 25 -4.12 -2.83 2.09
C THR A 25 -3.40 -1.53 2.46
N ILE A 26 -2.44 -1.62 3.39
CA ILE A 26 -1.64 -0.50 3.87
C ILE A 26 -0.18 -0.73 3.45
N GLY A 27 0.49 0.33 3.04
CA GLY A 27 1.91 0.29 2.69
C GLY A 27 2.58 1.65 2.77
N LEU A 28 3.89 1.64 2.54
CA LEU A 28 4.72 2.83 2.52
C LEU A 28 4.77 3.42 1.12
N LEU A 29 4.42 4.69 0.97
CA LEU A 29 4.60 5.41 -0.29
C LEU A 29 6.10 5.63 -0.54
N VAL A 30 6.63 5.04 -1.60
CA VAL A 30 8.03 5.19 -2.01
C VAL A 30 8.18 6.39 -2.93
N GLU A 31 7.33 6.49 -3.95
CA GLU A 31 7.35 7.58 -4.93
C GLU A 31 5.94 7.98 -5.37
N TYR A 32 5.77 9.26 -5.69
CA TYR A 32 4.50 9.80 -6.17
C TYR A 32 4.72 10.74 -7.34
N HIS A 33 4.35 10.28 -8.54
CA HIS A 33 4.48 11.03 -9.78
C HIS A 33 3.16 11.70 -10.12
N LYS A 34 3.04 12.99 -9.75
CA LYS A 34 1.77 13.74 -9.85
C LYS A 34 1.25 13.88 -11.28
N TRP A 35 2.15 14.09 -12.25
CA TRP A 35 1.79 14.27 -13.66
C TRP A 35 1.32 12.98 -14.32
N GLU A 36 2.06 11.89 -14.10
CA GLU A 36 1.72 10.57 -14.63
C GLU A 36 0.54 9.92 -13.89
N LYS A 37 0.17 10.47 -12.72
CA LYS A 37 -0.83 9.91 -11.80
C LYS A 37 -0.50 8.47 -11.40
N VAL A 38 0.77 8.24 -11.07
CA VAL A 38 1.29 6.94 -10.64
C VAL A 38 1.94 7.06 -9.27
N ALA A 39 1.77 6.04 -8.45
CA ALA A 39 2.44 5.90 -7.16
C ALA A 39 3.15 4.55 -7.08
N THR A 40 4.32 4.57 -6.45
CA THR A 40 5.09 3.36 -6.11
C THR A 40 4.98 3.13 -4.62
N VAL A 41 4.56 1.94 -4.22
CA VAL A 41 4.20 1.61 -2.83
C VAL A 41 4.88 0.31 -2.44
N MET A 42 5.45 0.26 -1.25
CA MET A 42 5.95 -0.97 -0.65
C MET A 42 4.93 -1.50 0.35
N ASP A 43 4.46 -2.73 0.16
CA ASP A 43 3.52 -3.36 1.08
C ASP A 43 4.21 -3.94 2.33
N ASN A 44 3.41 -4.45 3.26
CA ASN A 44 3.87 -5.04 4.52
C ASN A 44 4.74 -6.30 4.34
N ASP A 45 4.74 -6.88 3.15
CA ASP A 45 5.57 -8.03 2.77
C ASP A 45 6.87 -7.61 2.08
N GLY A 46 7.08 -6.30 1.88
CA GLY A 46 8.24 -5.75 1.19
C GLY A 46 8.11 -5.79 -0.33
N VAL A 47 6.93 -6.12 -0.86
CA VAL A 47 6.67 -6.16 -2.30
C VAL A 47 6.38 -4.76 -2.82
N ILE A 48 7.01 -4.40 -3.93
CA ILE A 48 6.82 -3.10 -4.58
C ILE A 48 5.69 -3.18 -5.60
N HIS A 49 4.73 -2.26 -5.48
CA HIS A 49 3.58 -2.11 -6.36
C HIS A 49 3.63 -0.76 -7.06
N ARG A 50 3.40 -0.74 -8.37
CA ARG A 50 3.20 0.49 -9.14
C ARG A 50 1.72 0.61 -9.50
N ILE A 51 1.05 1.56 -8.89
CA ILE A 51 -0.41 1.70 -8.95
C ILE A 51 -0.83 3.08 -9.41
N ARG A 52 -2.11 3.22 -9.78
CA ARG A 52 -2.69 4.53 -10.08
C ARG A 52 -2.77 5.36 -8.80
N ALA A 53 -2.37 6.62 -8.90
CA ALA A 53 -2.36 7.56 -7.78
C ALA A 53 -3.76 7.77 -7.17
N GLU A 54 -4.83 7.62 -7.95
CA GLU A 54 -6.21 7.72 -7.46
C GLU A 54 -6.61 6.60 -6.50
N TRP A 55 -5.91 5.47 -6.53
CA TRP A 55 -6.10 4.38 -5.57
C TRP A 55 -5.31 4.58 -4.28
N CYS A 56 -4.53 5.66 -4.19
CA CYS A 56 -3.75 5.99 -3.00
C CYS A 56 -4.53 6.94 -2.11
N GLN A 57 -4.76 6.55 -0.87
CA GLN A 57 -5.33 7.40 0.16
C GLN A 57 -4.37 7.49 1.34
N LYS A 58 -4.11 8.69 1.86
CA LYS A 58 -3.26 8.85 3.05
C LYS A 58 -3.86 8.08 4.24
N ALA A 59 -3.03 7.29 4.90
CA ALA A 59 -3.42 6.50 6.06
C ALA A 59 -3.72 7.41 7.27
N GLY A 60 -4.71 7.02 8.07
CA GLY A 60 -5.05 7.68 9.33
C GLY A 60 -4.38 7.04 10.55
N LYS A 61 -4.64 7.59 11.75
CA LYS A 61 -4.06 7.08 13.01
C LYS A 61 -4.35 5.60 13.28
N LYS A 62 -5.59 5.15 12.99
CA LYS A 62 -5.99 3.75 13.16
C LYS A 62 -5.23 2.81 12.21
N ASP A 63 -4.97 3.25 10.99
CA ASP A 63 -4.23 2.48 9.99
C ASP A 63 -2.76 2.32 10.42
N GLN A 64 -2.18 3.36 11.03
CA GLN A 64 -0.83 3.32 11.61
C GLN A 64 -0.71 2.24 12.70
N GLU A 65 -1.66 2.18 13.63
CA GLU A 65 -1.68 1.18 14.70
C GLU A 65 -1.74 -0.26 14.14
N VAL A 66 -2.57 -0.48 13.11
CA VAL A 66 -2.66 -1.76 12.41
C VAL A 66 -1.33 -2.14 11.77
N PHE A 67 -0.70 -1.19 11.08
CA PHE A 67 0.61 -1.39 10.45
C PHE A 67 1.70 -1.73 11.48
N ASP A 68 1.79 -0.98 12.57
CA ASP A 68 2.79 -1.19 13.62
C ASP A 68 2.62 -2.55 14.31
N ASN A 69 1.37 -2.97 14.54
CA ASN A 69 1.07 -4.29 15.11
C ASN A 69 1.44 -5.44 14.17
N HIS A 70 1.19 -5.28 12.86
CA HIS A 70 1.63 -6.25 11.85
C HIS A 70 3.15 -6.37 11.82
N ALA A 71 3.87 -5.25 11.82
CA ALA A 71 5.33 -5.22 11.84
C ALA A 71 5.91 -5.88 13.10
N LYS A 72 5.31 -5.63 14.28
CA LYS A 72 5.70 -6.31 15.54
C LYS A 72 5.51 -7.82 15.47
N LYS A 73 4.38 -8.29 14.94
CA LYS A 73 4.07 -9.72 14.80
C LYS A 73 5.11 -10.44 13.93
N LYS A 74 5.55 -9.84 12.82
CA LYS A 74 6.61 -10.43 11.99
C LYS A 74 7.96 -10.50 12.70
N ARG A 75 8.32 -9.48 13.48
CA ARG A 75 9.59 -9.45 14.23
C ARG A 75 9.66 -10.50 15.35
N SER A 76 8.53 -10.86 15.95
CA SER A 76 8.48 -11.87 17.02
C SER A 76 8.57 -13.33 16.54
N VAL A 77 8.53 -13.57 15.22
CA VAL A 77 8.56 -14.92 14.63
C VAL A 77 9.96 -15.30 14.13
N VAL A 78 10.95 -14.41 14.33
CA VAL A 78 12.36 -14.61 13.96
C VAL A 78 13.20 -14.87 15.20
#